data_AF-A0A660VS29-F1
#
_entry.id   AF-A0A660VS29-F1
#
_cell.length_a   1.000
_cell.length_b   1.000
_cell.length_c   1.000
_cell.angle_alpha   90.00
_cell.angle_beta   90.00
_cell.angle_gamma   90.00
#
_symmetry.space_group_name_H-M   'P 1'
#
loop_
_entity.id
_entity.type
_entity.pdbx_description
1 polymer ?
#
loop_
_entity_poly.entity_id
_entity_poly.type
_entity_poly.pdbx_seq_one_letter_code
_entity_poly.pdbx_strand_id
1 'polypeptide(L)' 'MPITFNADEIFEMAEEMERNGARFYRRAAENTSDDQTKQMLLDMAGMEDDHLKTFE' A
#
# COMPACT_ATOMS: atom_id res chain seq x y z
N MET A 1 12.99 6.03 -26.94
CA MET A 1 11.53 6.19 -27.11
C MET A 1 10.95 6.48 -25.73
N PRO A 2 10.08 7.50 -25.56
CA PRO A 2 9.38 7.69 -24.29
C PRO A 2 8.41 6.54 -24.06
N ILE A 3 8.41 5.98 -22.85
CA ILE A 3 7.38 5.03 -22.43
C ILE A 3 6.12 5.86 -22.16
N THR A 4 5.02 5.51 -22.80
CA THR A 4 3.71 6.15 -22.62
C THR A 4 2.76 5.11 -22.07
N PHE A 5 2.13 5.43 -20.94
CA PHE A 5 1.12 4.60 -20.32
C PHE A 5 -0.27 5.18 -20.62
N ASN A 6 -1.24 4.30 -20.81
CA ASN A 6 -2.64 4.68 -20.82
C ASN A 6 -3.18 4.80 -19.38
N ALA A 7 -4.42 5.28 -19.23
CA ALA A 7 -5.01 5.49 -17.91
C ALA A 7 -5.17 4.18 -17.12
N ASP A 8 -5.56 3.09 -17.78
CA ASP A 8 -5.77 1.79 -17.15
C ASP A 8 -4.46 1.21 -16.63
N GLU A 9 -3.37 1.34 -17.40
CA GLU A 9 -2.01 0.92 -16.97
C GLU A 9 -1.54 1.74 -15.75
N ILE A 10 -1.89 3.02 -15.68
CA ILE A 10 -1.56 3.86 -14.52
C ILE A 10 -2.37 3.43 -13.29
N PHE A 11 -3.64 3.08 -13.46
CA PHE A 11 -4.46 2.57 -12.36
C PHE A 11 -3.98 1.20 -11.88
N GLU A 12 -3.64 0.28 -12.78
CA GLU A 12 -3.08 -1.03 -12.40
C GLU A 12 -1.76 -0.88 -11.61
N MET A 13 -0.88 0.03 -12.05
CA MET A 13 0.34 0.34 -11.30
C MET A 13 0.02 0.93 -9.91
N ALA A 14 -0.98 1.80 -9.80
CA ALA A 14 -1.39 2.38 -8.52
C ALA A 14 -1.95 1.29 -7.58
N GLU A 15 -2.85 0.44 -8.05
CA GLU A 15 -3.39 -0.67 -7.27
C GLU A 15 -2.30 -1.61 -6.75
N GLU A 16 -1.32 -1.96 -7.60
CA GLU A 16 -0.18 -2.77 -7.18
C GLU A 16 0.71 -2.04 -6.16
N MET A 17 0.86 -0.72 -6.26
CA MET A 17 1.54 0.08 -5.25
C MET A 17 0.82 0.01 -3.90
N GLU A 18 -0.51 0.15 -3.87
CA GLU A 18 -1.30 0.05 -2.64
C GLU A 18 -1.20 -1.35 -2.02
N ARG A 19 -1.37 -2.41 -2.84
CA ARG A 19 -1.20 -3.81 -2.40
C ARG A 19 0.20 -4.06 -1.82
N ASN A 20 1.24 -3.49 -2.43
CA ASN A 20 2.61 -3.59 -1.94
C ASN A 20 2.83 -2.81 -0.63
N GLY A 21 2.32 -1.58 -0.54
CA GLY A 21 2.39 -0.74 0.67
C GLY A 21 1.73 -1.43 1.86
N ALA A 22 0.52 -1.95 1.67
CA ALA A 22 -0.22 -2.68 2.70
C ALA A 22 0.55 -3.92 3.19
N ARG A 23 1.21 -4.66 2.30
CA ARG A 23 2.07 -5.81 2.68
C ARG A 23 3.34 -5.36 3.42
N PHE A 24 3.95 -4.27 2.97
CA PHE A 24 5.15 -3.71 3.59
C PHE A 24 4.89 -3.31 5.04
N TYR A 25 3.84 -2.51 5.29
CA TYR A 25 3.54 -2.03 6.65
C TYR A 25 3.16 -3.16 7.61
N ARG A 26 2.40 -4.17 7.16
CA ARG A 26 2.11 -5.36 7.99
C ARG A 26 3.39 -6.10 8.40
N ARG A 27 4.30 -6.33 7.44
CA ARG A 27 5.60 -6.97 7.74
C ARG A 27 6.45 -6.10 8.66
N ALA A 28 6.43 -4.77 8.51
CA ALA A 28 7.14 -3.87 9.41
C ALA A 28 6.55 -3.96 10.84
N ALA A 29 5.22 -4.04 10.98
CA ALA A 29 4.54 -4.20 12.25
C ALA A 29 4.89 -5.53 12.94
N GLU A 30 5.09 -6.61 12.18
CA GLU A 30 5.55 -7.90 12.70
C GLU A 30 6.97 -7.85 13.27
N ASN A 31 7.83 -6.97 12.74
CA ASN A 31 9.25 -6.87 13.08
C ASN A 31 9.58 -5.78 14.09
N THR A 32 8.60 -5.03 14.58
CA THR A 32 8.80 -4.05 15.65
C THR A 32 8.37 -4.59 17.01
N SER A 33 9.12 -4.21 18.06
CA SER A 33 8.82 -4.55 19.45
C SER A 33 8.08 -3.43 20.20
N ASP A 34 8.01 -2.23 19.63
CA ASP A 34 7.32 -1.10 20.24
C ASP A 34 5.84 -1.11 19.83
N ASP A 35 4.95 -1.23 20.81
CA ASP A 35 3.51 -1.39 20.58
C ASP A 35 2.87 -0.17 19.89
N GLN A 36 3.35 1.03 20.21
CA GLN A 36 2.85 2.25 19.56
C GLN A 36 3.22 2.27 18.08
N THR A 37 4.47 1.96 17.76
CA THR A 37 4.96 1.85 16.38
C THR A 37 4.26 0.73 15.64
N LYS A 38 4.00 -0.41 16.31
CA LYS A 38 3.24 -1.53 15.75
C LYS A 38 1.84 -1.10 15.32
N GLN A 39 1.12 -0.42 16.21
CA GLN A 39 -0.23 0.06 15.90
C GLN A 39 -0.21 1.07 14.75
N MET A 40 0.71 2.03 14.78
CA MET A 40 0.86 3.00 13.69
C MET A 40 1.07 2.31 12.33
N LEU A 41 1.93 1.28 12.26
CA LEU A 41 2.18 0.54 11.03
C LEU A 41 0.94 -0.26 10.58
N LEU A 42 0.19 -0.85 11.52
CA LEU A 42 -1.07 -1.53 11.19
C LEU A 42 -2.12 -0.55 10.66
N ASP A 43 -2.20 0.66 11.23
CA ASP A 43 -3.10 1.71 10.77
C ASP A 43 -2.72 2.15 9.35
N MET A 44 -1.42 2.34 9.07
CA MET A 44 -0.93 2.65 7.72
C MET A 44 -1.28 1.54 6.72
N ALA A 45 -1.13 0.27 7.10
CA ALA A 45 -1.54 -0.84 6.24
C ALA A 45 -3.05 -0.81 5.92
N GLY A 46 -3.88 -0.44 6.90
CA GLY A 46 -5.32 -0.27 6.72
C GLY A 46 -5.67 0.88 5.78
N MET A 47 -4.92 1.99 5.83
CA MET A 47 -5.10 3.11 4.89
C MET A 47 -4.86 2.67 3.44
N GLU A 48 -3.81 1.88 3.17
CA GLU A 48 -3.56 1.39 1.81
C GLU A 48 -4.65 0.40 1.34
N ASP A 49 -5.22 -0.39 2.26
CA ASP A 49 -6.38 -1.23 1.91
C ASP A 49 -7.61 -0.36 1.54
N ASP A 50 -7.80 0.78 2.19
CA ASP A 50 -8.89 1.72 1.89
C ASP A 50 -8.63 2.51 0.60
N HIS A 51 -7.38 2.86 0.31
CA HIS A 51 -6.99 3.44 -0.98
C HIS A 51 -7.33 2.49 -2.13
N LEU A 52 -7.00 1.20 -1.99
CA LEU A 52 -7.30 0.20 -3.01
C LEU A 52 -8.81 0.11 -3.34
N LYS A 53 -9.68 0.20 -2.32
CA LYS A 53 -11.14 0.23 -2.52
C LYS A 53 -11.65 1.45 -3.29
N THR A 54 -10.84 2.50 -3.43
CA THR A 54 -11.22 3.67 -4.25
C THR A 54 -11.07 3.38 -5.75
N PHE A 55 -10.26 2.38 -6.11
CA PHE A 55 -10.02 1.95 -7.49
C PHE A 55 -10.94 0.79 -7.93
N GLU A 56 -11.53 0.04 -6.98
CA GLU A 56 -12.48 -1.09 -7.20
C GLU A 56 -13.95 -0.66 -7.23
#